data_AF-A0AAE0F749-F1
#
_entry.id   AF-A0AAE0F749-F1
#
_cell.length_a   1.000
_cell.length_b   1.000
_cell.length_c   1.000
_cell.angle_alpha   90.00
_cell.angle_beta   90.00
_cell.angle_gamma   90.00
#
_symmetry.space_group_name_H-M   'P 1'
#
loop_
_entity.id
_entity.type
_entity.pdbx_description
1 polymer ?
#
loop_
_entity_poly.entity_id
_entity_poly.type
_entity_poly.pdbx_seq_one_letter_code
_entity_poly.pdbx_strand_id
1 'polypeptide(L)'
;MTGFGAARGIQPVLALLALLGTIKGDAAPTDYAAAAVQYTDQSSVRNSATDNLQINWNNFASLAANAKAEGAQIIVFPEAVLWSIAFKSVNPRDTIRNYGETLPSNSQIIEDNLKMVPCENKGGLFEASPSVRNASCIARAHNIAVVYNTVDVQSCNPKNDPDCPKDGRYQFNTDVALDTDGALLAVYHKVHIFGTSPALNEPRQPDVVSFETSFGVIFGLFICFDIEFMSPSMQLIARGIRDFAYSTSWVNQPPILTAQMVQQAWSRKYSSNLIAANNGVSFVKSGGGIYSSGEVLAEFFNSTGTNVDRTLIASLPKTPPSSMKFPVLASPLLSWESGAPPTSHVSANGTANGTVCRVTESLLAPMACSVFSGVGRHLVQVTSKSGLHCSLDARVSRADSLFVLGALVTTGHFPGTPDPLAYELCSVFRCVRLAGAASPTRSPAELECAPTFEAGGAIFSDLELTGSFSSSSRLLSTIAVNDAQILQPSAFNTTRGGMVAKGGELSKHPFYSAGILGLLPSDNLQTTMRKT
;
A
#
# COMPACT_ATOMS: atom_id res chain seq x y z
N MET A 1 87.76 -21.79 21.80
CA MET A 1 87.47 -21.81 23.26
C MET A 1 87.14 -20.38 23.66
N THR A 2 85.84 -20.08 23.79
CA THR A 2 85.16 -19.61 25.02
C THR A 2 85.60 -18.19 25.44
N GLY A 3 84.76 -17.18 25.65
CA GLY A 3 83.31 -17.05 25.77
C GLY A 3 83.02 -15.75 26.55
N PHE A 4 81.87 -15.11 26.25
CA PHE A 4 80.94 -14.29 27.08
C PHE A 4 81.41 -13.62 28.40
N GLY A 5 80.93 -12.44 28.82
CA GLY A 5 79.78 -11.60 28.44
C GLY A 5 79.72 -10.33 29.32
N ALA A 6 79.21 -9.23 28.77
CA ALA A 6 77.94 -8.55 29.11
C ALA A 6 77.96 -7.57 30.30
N ALA A 7 77.81 -6.27 30.00
CA ALA A 7 77.45 -5.21 30.95
C ALA A 7 76.23 -4.43 30.41
N ARG A 8 75.23 -4.20 31.27
CA ARG A 8 74.01 -3.43 30.99
C ARG A 8 74.26 -1.92 31.19
N GLY A 9 73.74 -1.10 30.27
CA GLY A 9 73.74 0.36 30.34
C GLY A 9 72.33 0.92 30.15
N ILE A 10 72.03 1.96 30.94
CA ILE A 10 70.75 2.66 31.12
C ILE A 10 70.54 3.70 30.00
N GLN A 11 69.29 3.93 29.54
CA GLN A 11 68.91 5.14 28.79
C GLN A 11 67.48 5.63 29.14
N PRO A 12 67.20 6.95 28.95
CA PRO A 12 66.18 7.69 29.67
C PRO A 12 64.82 7.77 28.94
N VAL A 13 63.75 7.96 29.72
CA VAL A 13 62.37 8.14 29.26
C VAL A 13 62.16 9.59 28.80
N LEU A 14 61.88 9.78 27.51
CA LEU A 14 61.33 11.02 26.96
C LEU A 14 59.80 10.91 26.95
N ALA A 15 59.11 11.80 27.66
CA ALA A 15 57.66 11.91 27.66
C ALA A 15 57.20 12.63 26.39
N LEU A 16 56.47 11.93 25.51
CA LEU A 16 55.74 12.51 24.39
C LEU A 16 54.27 12.67 24.82
N LEU A 17 53.84 13.91 25.07
CA LEU A 17 52.44 14.27 25.28
C LEU A 17 51.68 14.11 23.96
N ALA A 18 50.92 13.01 23.83
CA ALA A 18 49.94 12.85 22.77
C ALA A 18 48.68 13.65 23.14
N LEU A 19 48.38 14.72 22.38
CA LEU A 19 47.03 15.28 22.31
C LEU A 19 46.11 14.24 21.65
N LEU A 20 45.49 13.39 22.46
CA LEU A 20 44.31 12.63 22.04
C LEU A 20 43.13 13.59 22.05
N GLY A 21 42.96 14.31 20.94
CA GLY A 21 41.67 14.92 20.62
C GLY A 21 40.65 13.80 20.50
N THR A 22 39.70 13.74 21.43
CA THR A 22 38.53 12.86 21.31
C THR A 22 37.74 13.32 20.08
N ILE A 23 37.91 12.63 18.96
CA ILE A 23 36.97 12.69 17.85
C ILE A 23 35.69 12.05 18.40
N LYS A 24 34.76 12.87 18.89
CA LYS A 24 33.37 12.45 19.02
C LYS A 24 32.92 12.14 17.60
N GLY A 25 32.92 10.87 17.22
CA GLY A 25 32.22 10.45 16.01
C GLY A 25 30.76 10.87 16.18
N ASP A 26 30.26 11.72 15.29
CA ASP A 26 28.84 12.04 15.26
C ASP A 26 28.07 10.72 15.15
N ALA A 27 27.09 10.52 16.04
CA ALA A 27 26.23 9.36 15.98
C ALA A 27 25.55 9.32 14.60
N ALA A 28 25.48 8.15 13.98
CA ALA A 28 24.82 7.99 12.70
C ALA A 28 23.37 8.52 12.80
N PRO A 29 22.87 9.25 11.78
CA PRO A 29 21.50 9.77 11.80
C PRO A 29 20.48 8.65 12.04
N THR A 30 19.58 8.87 12.99
CA THR A 30 18.50 7.94 13.34
C THR A 30 17.34 7.97 12.36
N ASP A 31 17.26 9.05 11.56
CA ASP A 31 16.16 9.32 10.65
C ASP A 31 16.69 9.50 9.22
N TYR A 32 15.78 9.45 8.25
CA TYR A 32 16.04 9.81 6.86
C TYR A 32 14.82 10.54 6.26
N ALA A 33 15.05 11.46 5.33
CA ALA A 33 13.97 12.14 4.63
C ALA A 33 13.60 11.42 3.33
N ALA A 34 12.30 11.28 3.06
CA ALA A 34 11.78 10.64 1.87
C ALA A 34 10.79 11.54 1.14
N ALA A 35 10.69 11.34 -0.18
CA ALA A 35 9.69 11.96 -1.03
C ALA A 35 8.79 10.91 -1.69
N ALA A 36 7.47 11.11 -1.59
CA ALA A 36 6.45 10.33 -2.29
C ALA A 36 5.77 11.23 -3.34
N VAL A 37 5.85 10.86 -4.61
CA VAL A 37 5.31 11.67 -5.69
C VAL A 37 3.88 11.22 -6.02
N GLN A 38 2.97 12.19 -6.12
CA GLN A 38 1.64 12.06 -6.71
C GLN A 38 1.68 12.69 -8.10
N TYR A 39 1.60 11.87 -9.15
CA TYR A 39 1.89 12.34 -10.51
C TYR A 39 0.96 11.76 -11.55
N THR A 40 0.54 12.62 -12.47
CA THR A 40 -0.32 12.27 -13.60
C THR A 40 0.52 12.09 -14.85
N ASP A 41 0.33 10.96 -15.53
CA ASP A 41 0.93 10.69 -16.84
C ASP A 41 0.65 11.85 -17.83
N GLN A 42 1.71 12.51 -18.31
CA GLN A 42 1.63 13.63 -19.25
C GLN A 42 1.67 13.17 -20.72
N SER A 43 1.58 11.87 -20.96
CA SER A 43 1.64 11.27 -22.29
C SER A 43 0.43 11.58 -23.16
N SER A 44 0.64 11.56 -24.47
CA SER A 44 -0.40 11.67 -25.48
C SER A 44 -0.34 10.50 -26.45
N VAL A 45 -1.50 9.99 -26.86
CA VAL A 45 -1.61 8.97 -27.93
C VAL A 45 -1.10 9.45 -29.29
N ARG A 46 -0.88 10.77 -29.44
CA ARG A 46 -0.34 11.37 -30.67
C ARG A 46 1.19 11.34 -30.74
N ASN A 47 1.86 11.10 -29.62
CA ASN A 47 3.31 11.13 -29.51
C ASN A 47 3.88 9.72 -29.70
N SER A 48 5.16 9.63 -30.08
CA SER A 48 5.89 8.37 -30.00
C SER A 48 6.11 7.95 -28.54
N ALA A 49 6.43 6.68 -28.31
CA ALA A 49 6.76 6.20 -26.96
C ALA A 49 8.00 6.93 -26.41
N THR A 50 9.02 7.15 -27.24
CA THR A 50 10.23 7.91 -26.89
C THR A 50 9.90 9.32 -26.44
N ASP A 51 9.05 10.05 -27.17
CA ASP A 51 8.68 11.43 -26.80
C ASP A 51 7.88 11.47 -25.51
N ASN A 52 6.93 10.54 -25.33
CA ASN A 52 6.16 10.42 -24.10
C ASN A 52 7.05 10.11 -22.89
N LEU A 53 7.99 9.18 -23.02
CA LEU A 53 8.98 8.89 -21.99
C LEU A 53 9.83 10.13 -21.69
N GLN A 54 10.30 10.85 -22.72
CA GLN A 54 11.12 12.04 -22.54
C GLN A 54 10.38 13.15 -21.79
N ILE A 55 9.10 13.40 -22.10
CA ILE A 55 8.26 14.38 -21.39
C ILE A 55 8.22 14.05 -19.90
N ASN A 56 7.87 12.80 -19.56
CA ASN A 56 7.74 12.38 -18.17
C ASN A 56 9.09 12.37 -17.44
N TRP A 57 10.18 11.94 -18.10
CA TRP A 57 11.52 11.96 -17.50
C TRP A 57 12.04 13.37 -17.22
N ASN A 58 11.73 14.36 -18.06
CA ASN A 58 12.04 15.77 -17.79
C ASN A 58 11.33 16.28 -16.52
N ASN A 59 10.07 15.88 -16.34
CA ASN A 59 9.32 16.21 -15.14
C ASN A 59 9.91 15.50 -13.90
N PHE A 60 10.24 14.22 -14.01
CA PHE A 60 10.85 13.44 -12.92
C PHE A 60 12.19 14.05 -12.47
N ALA A 61 13.01 14.53 -13.41
CA ALA A 61 14.25 15.22 -13.07
C ALA A 61 14.00 16.48 -12.23
N SER A 62 13.01 17.30 -12.63
CA SER A 62 12.64 18.52 -11.89
C SER A 62 12.09 18.18 -10.50
N LEU A 63 11.25 17.15 -10.39
CA LEU A 63 10.68 16.70 -9.11
C LEU A 63 11.76 16.15 -8.17
N ALA A 64 12.73 15.38 -8.70
CA ALA A 64 13.86 14.87 -7.92
C ALA A 64 14.77 16.00 -7.43
N ALA A 65 15.04 16.99 -8.28
CA ALA A 65 15.81 18.17 -7.91
C ALA A 65 15.14 18.94 -6.76
N ASN A 66 13.83 19.18 -6.85
CA ASN A 66 13.06 19.86 -5.82
C ASN A 66 13.02 19.05 -4.52
N ALA A 67 12.73 17.75 -4.60
CA ALA A 67 12.73 16.87 -3.44
C ALA A 67 14.09 16.86 -2.72
N LYS A 68 15.18 16.83 -3.48
CA LYS A 68 16.53 16.94 -2.91
C LYS A 68 16.76 18.28 -2.23
N ALA A 69 16.35 19.38 -2.85
CA ALA A 69 16.50 20.72 -2.30
C ALA A 69 15.76 20.87 -0.95
N GLU A 70 14.67 20.12 -0.78
CA GLU A 70 13.91 20.01 0.48
C GLU A 70 14.44 18.93 1.44
N GLY A 71 15.58 18.31 1.12
CA GLY A 71 16.31 17.41 2.01
C GLY A 71 16.04 15.91 1.81
N ALA A 72 15.18 15.51 0.86
CA ALA A 72 14.91 14.10 0.63
C ALA A 72 16.16 13.32 0.19
N GLN A 73 16.32 12.12 0.75
CA GLN A 73 17.40 11.18 0.43
C GLN A 73 16.94 10.10 -0.54
N ILE A 74 15.63 9.85 -0.62
CA ILE A 74 14.98 8.94 -1.56
C ILE A 74 13.71 9.58 -2.12
N ILE A 75 13.43 9.38 -3.40
CA ILE A 75 12.17 9.75 -4.07
C ILE A 75 11.55 8.52 -4.72
N VAL A 76 10.25 8.32 -4.49
CA VAL A 76 9.46 7.22 -5.07
C VAL A 76 8.44 7.81 -6.04
N PHE A 77 8.40 7.26 -7.26
CA PHE A 77 7.46 7.63 -8.32
C PHE A 77 6.31 6.62 -8.47
N PRO A 78 5.15 7.04 -8.99
CA PRO A 78 3.99 6.16 -9.09
C PRO A 78 4.15 5.00 -10.08
N GLU A 79 3.29 4.01 -9.92
CA GLU A 79 3.13 2.93 -10.89
C GLU A 79 2.43 3.43 -12.17
N ALA A 80 2.81 2.87 -13.31
CA ALA A 80 2.14 3.00 -14.60
C ALA A 80 2.22 4.36 -15.31
N VAL A 81 2.78 5.39 -14.68
CA VAL A 81 2.82 6.75 -15.28
C VAL A 81 3.75 6.87 -16.49
N LEU A 82 4.66 5.91 -16.70
CA LEU A 82 5.55 5.89 -17.87
C LEU A 82 5.02 5.05 -19.04
N TRP A 83 3.96 4.26 -18.85
CA TRP A 83 3.54 3.26 -19.85
C TRP A 83 2.03 3.08 -19.99
N SER A 84 1.21 3.61 -19.06
CA SER A 84 -0.24 3.38 -19.05
C SER A 84 -0.95 3.90 -20.30
N ILE A 85 -0.42 4.93 -20.95
CA ILE A 85 -0.96 5.45 -22.21
C ILE A 85 -1.02 4.38 -23.31
N ALA A 86 -0.14 3.38 -23.28
CA ALA A 86 -0.12 2.26 -24.24
C ALA A 86 -1.40 1.42 -24.21
N PHE A 87 -2.13 1.40 -23.08
CA PHE A 87 -3.41 0.69 -22.95
C PHE A 87 -4.56 1.35 -23.69
N LYS A 88 -4.39 2.58 -24.21
CA LYS A 88 -5.38 3.20 -25.11
C LYS A 88 -5.29 2.69 -26.55
N SER A 89 -4.28 1.87 -26.87
CA SER A 89 -4.10 1.26 -28.18
C SER A 89 -5.06 0.09 -28.40
N VAL A 90 -5.36 -0.21 -29.67
CA VAL A 90 -6.10 -1.41 -30.08
C VAL A 90 -5.33 -2.71 -29.80
N ASN A 91 -4.01 -2.65 -29.73
CA ASN A 91 -3.16 -3.77 -29.34
C ASN A 91 -2.18 -3.33 -28.23
N PRO A 92 -2.64 -3.33 -26.96
CA PRO A 92 -1.83 -2.89 -25.83
C PRO A 92 -0.54 -3.69 -25.65
N ARG A 93 -0.55 -5.00 -25.93
CA ARG A 93 0.61 -5.89 -25.73
C ARG A 93 1.78 -5.56 -26.65
N ASP A 94 1.51 -5.23 -27.91
CA ASP A 94 2.55 -4.80 -28.85
C ASP A 94 2.95 -3.35 -28.63
N THR A 95 1.99 -2.49 -28.26
CA THR A 95 2.25 -1.06 -28.05
C THR A 95 3.11 -0.81 -26.81
N ILE A 96 2.84 -1.52 -25.69
CA ILE A 96 3.55 -1.34 -24.43
C ILE A 96 5.03 -1.75 -24.52
N ARG A 97 5.38 -2.66 -25.44
CA ARG A 97 6.77 -3.02 -25.74
C ARG A 97 7.64 -1.80 -26.02
N ASN A 98 7.09 -0.78 -26.69
CA ASN A 98 7.83 0.43 -27.07
C ASN A 98 8.09 1.37 -25.88
N TYR A 99 7.43 1.14 -24.74
CA TYR A 99 7.66 1.85 -23.48
C TYR A 99 8.53 1.06 -22.51
N GLY A 100 8.86 -0.20 -22.84
CA GLY A 100 9.67 -1.07 -22.02
C GLY A 100 11.13 -1.14 -22.46
N GLU A 101 11.95 -1.71 -21.60
CA GLU A 101 13.39 -1.92 -21.80
C GLU A 101 13.79 -3.29 -21.24
N THR A 102 14.96 -3.81 -21.62
CA THR A 102 15.49 -5.03 -20.99
C THR A 102 16.34 -4.63 -19.79
N LEU A 103 16.02 -5.19 -18.62
CA LEU A 103 16.75 -4.99 -17.38
C LEU A 103 17.54 -6.25 -16.98
N PRO A 104 18.68 -6.11 -16.29
CA PRO A 104 19.41 -7.25 -15.73
C PRO A 104 18.63 -7.89 -14.58
N SER A 105 18.87 -9.18 -14.33
CA SER A 105 18.32 -9.87 -13.17
C SER A 105 18.97 -9.39 -11.87
N ASN A 106 18.31 -9.60 -10.73
CA ASN A 106 18.90 -9.27 -9.43
C ASN A 106 20.21 -10.02 -9.17
N SER A 107 20.35 -11.27 -9.64
CA SER A 107 21.63 -12.00 -9.54
C SER A 107 22.74 -11.29 -10.30
N GLN A 108 22.46 -10.80 -11.52
CA GLN A 108 23.43 -10.04 -12.31
C GLN A 108 23.78 -8.68 -11.69
N ILE A 109 22.86 -8.06 -10.94
CA ILE A 109 23.10 -6.82 -10.20
C ILE A 109 24.03 -7.07 -8.99
N ILE A 110 23.91 -8.23 -8.34
CA ILE A 110 24.68 -8.60 -7.14
C ILE A 110 26.05 -9.20 -7.48
N GLU A 111 26.22 -9.82 -8.65
CA GLU A 111 27.44 -10.52 -9.05
C GLU A 111 28.68 -9.59 -9.24
N ASP A 112 29.80 -10.02 -8.63
CA ASP A 112 31.21 -9.59 -8.78
C ASP A 112 31.59 -8.10 -8.67
N ASN A 113 31.21 -7.42 -7.57
CA ASN A 113 31.75 -6.09 -7.18
C ASN A 113 31.60 -4.98 -8.25
N LEU A 114 30.84 -5.22 -9.32
CA LEU A 114 30.63 -4.26 -10.39
C LEU A 114 29.42 -3.41 -10.04
N LYS A 115 29.67 -2.30 -9.35
CA LYS A 115 28.66 -1.26 -9.16
C LYS A 115 28.19 -0.75 -10.53
N MET A 116 27.01 -1.20 -10.96
CA MET A 116 26.46 -0.86 -12.27
C MET A 116 25.85 0.54 -12.21
N VAL A 117 26.46 1.53 -12.86
CA VAL A 117 25.93 2.90 -12.98
C VAL A 117 25.48 3.15 -14.42
N PRO A 118 24.19 2.93 -14.77
CA PRO A 118 23.69 3.10 -16.13
C PRO A 118 23.99 4.47 -16.76
N CYS A 119 24.03 5.55 -15.97
CA CYS A 119 24.35 6.89 -16.47
C CYS A 119 25.74 7.01 -17.10
N GLU A 120 26.72 6.25 -16.60
CA GLU A 120 28.11 6.28 -17.07
C GLU A 120 28.36 5.32 -18.23
N ASN A 121 27.50 4.31 -18.40
CA ASN A 121 27.65 3.27 -19.40
C ASN A 121 27.10 3.68 -20.77
N LYS A 122 27.78 4.63 -21.44
CA LYS A 122 27.49 5.02 -22.82
C LYS A 122 28.10 4.00 -23.80
N GLY A 123 27.34 2.97 -24.16
CA GLY A 123 27.71 1.98 -25.19
C GLY A 123 27.93 0.55 -24.67
N GLY A 124 27.01 0.04 -23.84
CA GLY A 124 27.09 -1.27 -23.23
C GLY A 124 25.71 -1.83 -22.88
N LEU A 125 25.60 -2.60 -21.78
CA LEU A 125 24.37 -3.30 -21.36
C LEU A 125 23.11 -2.43 -21.36
N PHE A 126 23.23 -1.14 -21.05
CA PHE A 126 22.10 -0.22 -20.91
C PHE A 126 21.87 0.67 -22.15
N GLU A 127 22.57 0.47 -23.26
CA GLU A 127 22.44 1.32 -24.45
C GLU A 127 21.00 1.40 -24.96
N ALA A 128 20.30 0.26 -24.96
CA ALA A 128 18.89 0.14 -25.34
C ALA A 128 17.90 0.31 -24.18
N SER A 129 18.35 0.80 -23.02
CA SER A 129 17.54 0.95 -21.81
C SER A 129 17.54 2.42 -21.35
N PRO A 130 16.85 3.32 -22.08
CA PRO A 130 16.89 4.75 -21.82
C PRO A 130 16.24 5.15 -20.50
N SER A 131 15.25 4.41 -20.00
CA SER A 131 14.54 4.76 -18.77
C SER A 131 15.45 4.55 -17.55
N VAL A 132 16.10 3.39 -17.42
CA VAL A 132 17.06 3.16 -16.32
C VAL A 132 18.27 4.09 -16.40
N ARG A 133 18.70 4.47 -17.60
CA ARG A 133 19.75 5.47 -17.79
C ARG A 133 19.33 6.87 -17.34
N ASN A 134 18.13 7.31 -17.70
CA ASN A 134 17.59 8.60 -17.26
C ASN A 134 17.46 8.64 -15.73
N ALA A 135 16.91 7.59 -15.14
CA ALA A 135 16.77 7.47 -13.68
C ALA A 135 18.13 7.49 -12.98
N SER A 136 19.12 6.73 -13.48
CA SER A 136 20.49 6.73 -12.98
C SER A 136 21.15 8.11 -13.05
N CYS A 137 20.96 8.84 -14.15
CA CYS A 137 21.49 10.19 -14.29
C CYS A 137 20.80 11.19 -13.36
N ILE A 138 19.49 11.10 -13.19
CA ILE A 138 18.73 11.94 -12.25
C ILE A 138 19.21 11.71 -10.81
N ALA A 139 19.30 10.44 -10.40
CA ALA A 139 19.75 10.05 -9.08
C ALA A 139 21.12 10.63 -8.77
N ARG A 140 22.08 10.43 -9.68
CA ARG A 140 23.45 10.94 -9.56
C ARG A 140 23.55 12.46 -9.59
N ALA A 141 22.86 13.11 -10.53
CA ALA A 141 22.91 14.56 -10.68
C ALA A 141 22.38 15.31 -9.45
N HIS A 142 21.43 14.69 -8.74
CA HIS A 142 20.79 15.28 -7.56
C HIS A 142 21.19 14.59 -6.25
N ASN A 143 22.07 13.59 -6.26
CA ASN A 143 22.48 12.86 -5.06
C ASN A 143 21.27 12.38 -4.23
N ILE A 144 20.32 11.72 -4.89
CA ILE A 144 19.06 11.23 -4.33
C ILE A 144 18.79 9.81 -4.84
N ALA A 145 18.44 8.88 -3.96
CA ALA A 145 18.03 7.54 -4.38
C ALA A 145 16.66 7.62 -5.09
N VAL A 146 16.47 6.83 -6.14
CA VAL A 146 15.26 6.89 -6.98
C VAL A 146 14.63 5.51 -7.05
N VAL A 147 13.32 5.43 -6.77
CA VAL A 147 12.48 4.28 -7.11
C VAL A 147 11.45 4.71 -8.13
N TYR A 148 11.40 4.02 -9.26
CA TYR A 148 10.44 4.32 -10.34
C TYR A 148 9.89 3.04 -10.94
N ASN A 149 8.74 3.16 -11.61
CA ASN A 149 8.05 2.05 -12.25
C ASN A 149 8.16 2.12 -13.78
N THR A 150 8.47 0.99 -14.41
CA THR A 150 8.66 0.82 -15.85
C THR A 150 8.11 -0.53 -16.32
N VAL A 151 8.36 -0.87 -17.60
CA VAL A 151 8.10 -2.20 -18.15
C VAL A 151 9.42 -2.88 -18.46
N ASP A 152 9.64 -4.05 -17.87
CA ASP A 152 10.78 -4.90 -18.24
C ASP A 152 10.37 -5.86 -19.36
N VAL A 153 11.17 -5.94 -20.42
CA VAL A 153 10.93 -6.79 -21.59
C VAL A 153 12.03 -7.82 -21.70
N GLN A 154 11.67 -9.08 -21.48
CA GLN A 154 12.59 -10.22 -21.50
C GLN A 154 12.28 -11.12 -22.70
N SER A 155 13.26 -11.34 -23.57
CA SER A 155 13.08 -12.23 -24.72
C SER A 155 13.04 -13.69 -24.24
N CYS A 156 12.17 -14.49 -24.82
CA CYS A 156 12.06 -15.93 -24.54
C CYS A 156 11.83 -16.72 -25.83
N ASN A 157 12.08 -18.03 -25.79
CA ASN A 157 11.89 -18.90 -26.95
C ASN A 157 10.79 -19.93 -26.66
N PRO A 158 9.62 -19.85 -27.33
CA PRO A 158 8.52 -20.80 -27.12
C PRO A 158 8.86 -22.27 -27.39
N LYS A 159 9.99 -22.55 -28.07
CA LYS A 159 10.48 -23.93 -28.28
C LYS A 159 11.13 -24.53 -27.05
N ASN A 160 11.73 -23.70 -26.20
CA ASN A 160 12.55 -24.13 -25.06
C ASN A 160 11.95 -23.71 -23.72
N ASP A 161 11.04 -22.73 -23.73
CA ASP A 161 10.29 -22.25 -22.58
C ASP A 161 8.79 -22.45 -22.87
N PRO A 162 8.12 -23.40 -22.19
CA PRO A 162 6.71 -23.71 -22.43
C PRO A 162 5.76 -22.57 -22.02
N ASP A 163 6.20 -21.68 -21.13
CA ASP A 163 5.39 -20.56 -20.63
C ASP A 163 5.61 -19.29 -21.46
N CYS A 164 6.62 -19.30 -22.35
CA CYS A 164 6.95 -18.16 -23.18
C CYS A 164 5.76 -17.78 -24.06
N PRO A 165 5.28 -16.52 -23.97
CA PRO A 165 4.19 -16.05 -24.81
C PRO A 165 4.49 -16.26 -26.30
N LYS A 166 3.44 -16.43 -27.10
CA LYS A 166 3.53 -16.74 -28.53
C LYS A 166 4.35 -15.72 -29.33
N ASP A 167 4.47 -14.50 -28.83
CA ASP A 167 5.22 -13.40 -29.42
C ASP A 167 6.68 -13.32 -28.94
N GLY A 168 7.18 -14.36 -28.26
CA GLY A 168 8.59 -14.55 -27.95
C GLY A 168 9.13 -13.64 -26.84
N ARG A 169 8.27 -13.07 -25.99
CA ARG A 169 8.71 -12.17 -24.91
C ARG A 169 7.81 -12.20 -23.69
N TYR A 170 8.40 -12.00 -22.52
CA TYR A 170 7.69 -11.55 -21.34
C TYR A 170 7.75 -10.03 -21.23
N GLN A 171 6.71 -9.45 -20.63
CA GLN A 171 6.63 -8.02 -20.33
C GLN A 171 6.13 -7.86 -18.89
N PHE A 172 6.95 -7.33 -18.00
CA PHE A 172 6.61 -7.24 -16.58
C PHE A 172 6.37 -5.79 -16.16
N ASN A 173 5.42 -5.58 -15.26
CA ASN A 173 5.30 -4.32 -14.52
C ASN A 173 6.40 -4.30 -13.46
N THR A 174 7.27 -3.30 -13.50
CA THR A 174 8.58 -3.40 -12.85
C THR A 174 8.95 -2.15 -12.08
N ASP A 175 9.26 -2.29 -10.80
CA ASP A 175 9.93 -1.25 -10.02
C ASP A 175 11.44 -1.42 -10.11
N VAL A 176 12.15 -0.31 -10.22
CA VAL A 176 13.60 -0.24 -10.29
C VAL A 176 14.11 0.73 -9.24
N ALA A 177 15.08 0.30 -8.44
CA ALA A 177 15.70 1.11 -7.40
C ALA A 177 17.13 1.48 -7.77
N LEU A 178 17.49 2.76 -7.61
CA LEU A 178 18.82 3.30 -7.83
C LEU A 178 19.32 4.04 -6.60
N ASP A 179 20.62 3.89 -6.30
CA ASP A 179 21.29 4.63 -5.24
C ASP A 179 21.57 6.08 -5.65
N THR A 180 22.01 6.87 -4.67
CA THR A 180 22.31 8.30 -4.82
C THR A 180 23.40 8.63 -5.84
N ASP A 181 24.30 7.69 -6.15
CA ASP A 181 25.30 7.86 -7.21
C ASP A 181 24.86 7.31 -8.57
N GLY A 182 23.61 6.87 -8.67
CA GLY A 182 23.00 6.32 -9.87
C GLY A 182 23.23 4.83 -10.07
N ALA A 183 23.79 4.11 -9.10
CA ALA A 183 23.93 2.66 -9.23
C ALA A 183 22.60 1.92 -9.16
N LEU A 184 22.41 0.94 -10.03
CA LEU A 184 21.25 0.05 -10.03
C LEU A 184 21.34 -0.89 -8.80
N LEU A 185 20.34 -0.84 -7.93
CA LEU A 185 20.30 -1.61 -6.69
C LEU A 185 19.38 -2.82 -6.74
N ALA A 186 18.24 -2.70 -7.42
CA ALA A 186 17.25 -3.78 -7.51
C ALA A 186 16.27 -3.58 -8.66
N VAL A 187 15.72 -4.70 -9.12
CA VAL A 187 14.61 -4.79 -10.09
C VAL A 187 13.55 -5.70 -9.49
N TYR A 188 12.30 -5.24 -9.40
CA TYR A 188 11.18 -6.02 -8.85
C TYR A 188 10.04 -6.11 -9.86
N HIS A 189 9.63 -7.34 -10.22
CA HIS A 189 8.45 -7.57 -11.05
C HIS A 189 7.20 -7.73 -10.19
N LYS A 190 6.16 -6.96 -10.47
CA LYS A 190 4.86 -7.04 -9.80
C LYS A 190 4.29 -8.45 -9.88
N VAL A 191 3.91 -9.00 -8.74
CA VAL A 191 3.40 -10.38 -8.65
C VAL A 191 1.90 -10.42 -8.93
N HIS A 192 1.13 -9.56 -8.28
CA HIS A 192 -0.32 -9.54 -8.39
C HIS A 192 -0.75 -8.51 -9.43
N ILE A 193 -0.75 -8.87 -10.71
CA ILE A 193 -1.17 -7.97 -11.78
C ILE A 193 -2.68 -7.68 -11.70
N PHE A 194 -3.08 -6.44 -11.99
CA PHE A 194 -4.49 -6.01 -11.90
C PHE A 194 -4.83 -5.14 -13.11
N GLY A 195 -5.77 -5.59 -13.95
CA GLY A 195 -6.25 -4.82 -15.10
C GLY A 195 -5.24 -4.64 -16.25
N THR A 196 -4.08 -5.32 -16.19
CA THR A 196 -3.00 -5.21 -17.20
C THR A 196 -2.82 -6.46 -18.05
N SER A 197 -3.48 -7.56 -17.70
CA SER A 197 -3.48 -8.80 -18.49
C SER A 197 -4.34 -8.64 -19.76
N PRO A 198 -3.93 -9.20 -20.92
CA PRO A 198 -2.71 -9.99 -21.15
C PRO A 198 -1.50 -9.17 -21.64
N ALA A 199 -1.56 -7.83 -21.56
CA ALA A 199 -0.48 -6.98 -22.06
C ALA A 199 0.81 -7.15 -21.24
N LEU A 200 0.67 -7.25 -19.91
CA LEU A 200 1.75 -7.57 -18.99
C LEU A 200 1.56 -8.99 -18.41
N ASN A 201 2.70 -9.64 -18.14
CA ASN A 201 2.83 -10.99 -17.63
C ASN A 201 3.04 -10.97 -16.12
N GLU A 202 2.62 -12.04 -15.46
CA GLU A 202 3.00 -12.36 -14.09
C GLU A 202 4.38 -13.06 -14.07
N PRO A 203 5.24 -12.79 -13.08
CA PRO A 203 6.50 -13.51 -12.93
C PRO A 203 6.22 -14.94 -12.47
N ARG A 204 6.83 -15.93 -13.15
CA ARG A 204 6.69 -17.35 -12.81
C ARG A 204 7.20 -17.67 -11.40
N GLN A 205 8.30 -17.04 -11.01
CA GLN A 205 8.85 -17.13 -9.67
C GLN A 205 8.83 -15.74 -9.07
N PRO A 206 7.83 -15.44 -8.22
CA PRO A 206 7.77 -14.18 -7.48
C PRO A 206 9.04 -13.95 -6.66
N ASP A 207 9.83 -12.95 -7.06
CA ASP A 207 10.99 -12.54 -6.28
C ASP A 207 10.57 -11.75 -5.04
N VAL A 208 11.32 -11.93 -3.95
CA VAL A 208 11.18 -11.15 -2.72
C VAL A 208 12.37 -10.21 -2.64
N VAL A 209 12.16 -8.99 -3.10
CA VAL A 209 13.23 -8.03 -3.41
C VAL A 209 13.35 -6.96 -2.34
N SER A 210 14.59 -6.74 -1.89
CA SER A 210 14.99 -5.63 -1.03
C SER A 210 16.30 -5.05 -1.53
N PHE A 211 16.56 -3.78 -1.23
CA PHE A 211 17.81 -3.11 -1.56
C PHE A 211 18.32 -2.25 -0.40
N GLU A 212 19.64 -2.17 -0.25
CA GLU A 212 20.29 -1.30 0.72
C GLU A 212 20.78 -0.02 0.03
N THR A 213 20.45 1.12 0.63
CA THR A 213 20.89 2.43 0.16
C THR A 213 22.22 2.85 0.80
N SER A 214 22.97 3.74 0.14
CA SER A 214 24.22 4.32 0.68
C SER A 214 24.09 5.00 2.05
N PHE A 215 22.88 5.40 2.44
CA PHE A 215 22.58 6.00 3.76
C PHE A 215 22.12 4.98 4.81
N GLY A 216 22.27 3.68 4.53
CA GLY A 216 22.14 2.58 5.49
C GLY A 216 20.70 2.20 5.82
N VAL A 217 19.76 2.40 4.89
CA VAL A 217 18.37 1.93 5.01
C VAL A 217 18.13 0.83 3.98
N ILE A 218 17.55 -0.28 4.45
CA ILE A 218 17.17 -1.42 3.61
C ILE A 218 15.67 -1.34 3.33
N PHE A 219 15.33 -1.12 2.06
CA PHE A 219 13.95 -1.02 1.61
C PHE A 219 13.46 -2.33 1.00
N GLY A 220 12.22 -2.70 1.30
CA GLY A 220 11.48 -3.71 0.56
C GLY A 220 10.69 -3.10 -0.60
N LEU A 221 10.53 -3.88 -1.68
CA LEU A 221 9.71 -3.51 -2.83
C LEU A 221 8.47 -4.38 -2.95
N PHE A 222 7.34 -3.75 -3.25
CA PHE A 222 6.12 -4.36 -3.75
C PHE A 222 5.27 -3.29 -4.44
N ILE A 223 4.40 -3.67 -5.37
CA ILE A 223 3.70 -2.71 -6.23
C ILE A 223 2.20 -2.83 -6.06
N CYS A 224 1.55 -1.72 -5.72
CA CYS A 224 0.10 -1.56 -5.82
C CYS A 224 -0.70 -2.74 -5.20
N PHE A 225 -1.39 -3.52 -6.02
CA PHE A 225 -2.24 -4.63 -5.63
C PHE A 225 -1.54 -5.70 -4.77
N ASP A 226 -0.20 -5.81 -4.83
CA ASP A 226 0.58 -6.70 -3.94
C ASP A 226 0.33 -6.43 -2.44
N ILE A 227 -0.09 -5.22 -2.06
CA ILE A 227 -0.37 -4.85 -0.66
C ILE A 227 -1.51 -5.68 -0.03
N GLU A 228 -2.43 -6.19 -0.87
CA GLU A 228 -3.59 -6.96 -0.43
C GLU A 228 -3.28 -8.46 -0.28
N PHE A 229 -2.07 -8.89 -0.64
CA PHE A 229 -1.65 -10.29 -0.59
C PHE A 229 -0.65 -10.55 0.54
N MET A 230 -0.29 -11.82 0.73
CA MET A 230 0.74 -12.20 1.70
C MET A 230 2.13 -12.00 1.11
N SER A 231 2.37 -12.55 -0.07
CA SER A 231 3.64 -12.38 -0.77
C SER A 231 3.61 -11.12 -1.64
N PRO A 232 4.73 -10.41 -1.85
CA PRO A 232 6.03 -10.61 -1.19
C PRO A 232 6.14 -9.86 0.16
N SER A 233 5.22 -8.93 0.44
CA SER A 233 5.36 -7.96 1.54
C SER A 233 5.53 -8.61 2.92
N MET A 234 4.83 -9.73 3.20
CA MET A 234 4.99 -10.45 4.47
C MET A 234 6.31 -11.20 4.57
N GLN A 235 6.84 -11.70 3.45
CA GLN A 235 8.15 -12.34 3.44
C GLN A 235 9.25 -11.33 3.76
N LEU A 236 9.13 -10.10 3.25
CA LEU A 236 10.04 -8.99 3.59
C LEU A 236 9.94 -8.61 5.09
N ILE A 237 8.72 -8.49 5.62
CA ILE A 237 8.51 -8.22 7.05
C ILE A 237 9.12 -9.33 7.92
N ALA A 238 8.95 -10.59 7.53
CA ALA A 238 9.54 -11.74 8.24
C ALA A 238 11.08 -11.73 8.21
N ARG A 239 11.69 -11.15 7.17
CA ARG A 239 13.15 -10.91 7.06
C ARG A 239 13.62 -9.68 7.85
N GLY A 240 12.74 -9.01 8.59
CA GLY A 240 13.08 -7.85 9.41
C GLY A 240 13.04 -6.50 8.67
N ILE A 241 12.66 -6.48 7.39
CA ILE A 241 12.50 -5.24 6.63
C ILE A 241 11.34 -4.43 7.19
N ARG A 242 11.56 -3.13 7.40
CA ARG A 242 10.57 -2.20 7.95
C ARG A 242 10.37 -0.94 7.12
N ASP A 243 11.20 -0.69 6.12
CA ASP A 243 11.07 0.44 5.21
C ASP A 243 10.63 -0.07 3.83
N PHE A 244 9.61 0.55 3.25
CA PHE A 244 9.05 0.11 1.99
C PHE A 244 8.84 1.27 1.02
N ALA A 245 9.39 1.14 -0.19
CA ALA A 245 9.04 1.99 -1.31
C ALA A 245 7.88 1.33 -2.07
N TYR A 246 6.81 2.08 -2.26
CA TYR A 246 5.54 1.54 -2.78
C TYR A 246 5.01 2.41 -3.91
N SER A 247 5.29 1.97 -5.13
CA SER A 247 4.73 2.54 -6.35
C SER A 247 3.32 2.00 -6.54
N THR A 248 2.34 2.87 -6.78
CA THR A 248 0.94 2.45 -6.98
C THR A 248 0.20 3.30 -8.01
N SER A 249 -0.80 2.67 -8.65
CA SER A 249 -1.79 3.27 -9.53
C SER A 249 -3.18 2.89 -9.03
N TRP A 250 -3.44 3.17 -7.75
CA TRP A 250 -4.60 2.65 -7.02
C TRP A 250 -5.90 3.26 -7.52
N VAL A 251 -6.90 2.41 -7.78
CA VAL A 251 -8.27 2.85 -8.08
C VAL A 251 -9.10 2.82 -6.81
N ASN A 252 -9.51 3.99 -6.32
CA ASN A 252 -10.30 4.13 -5.10
C ASN A 252 -11.69 3.47 -5.25
N GLN A 253 -12.14 2.76 -4.22
CA GLN A 253 -13.42 2.00 -4.21
C GLN A 253 -14.44 2.55 -3.19
N PRO A 254 -14.76 3.86 -3.23
CA PRO A 254 -15.58 4.52 -2.20
C PRO A 254 -16.91 3.81 -1.91
N PRO A 255 -17.44 3.90 -0.68
CA PRO A 255 -16.94 4.72 0.43
C PRO A 255 -15.88 4.02 1.31
N ILE A 256 -15.37 2.87 0.88
CA ILE A 256 -14.40 2.06 1.62
C ILE A 256 -13.19 1.76 0.73
N LEU A 257 -12.07 1.30 1.28
CA LEU A 257 -10.91 0.89 0.47
C LEU A 257 -10.36 1.99 -0.48
N THR A 258 -10.27 3.23 0.01
CA THR A 258 -9.42 4.23 -0.67
C THR A 258 -7.95 3.89 -0.45
N ALA A 259 -7.08 4.38 -1.33
CA ALA A 259 -5.66 4.10 -1.32
C ALA A 259 -5.04 4.39 0.05
N GLN A 260 -5.27 5.58 0.59
CA GLN A 260 -4.71 6.03 1.87
C GLN A 260 -5.21 5.20 3.06
N MET A 261 -6.50 4.81 3.05
CA MET A 261 -7.06 3.96 4.10
C MET A 261 -6.30 2.63 4.18
N VAL A 262 -6.10 1.96 3.04
CA VAL A 262 -5.40 0.67 2.99
C VAL A 262 -3.92 0.82 3.31
N GLN A 263 -3.23 1.80 2.71
CA GLN A 263 -1.80 2.06 2.92
C GLN A 263 -1.48 2.36 4.39
N GLN A 264 -2.24 3.26 5.02
CA GLN A 264 -2.03 3.61 6.42
C GLN A 264 -2.31 2.42 7.35
N ALA A 265 -3.39 1.68 7.10
CA ALA A 265 -3.73 0.50 7.89
C ALA A 265 -2.67 -0.60 7.76
N TRP A 266 -2.10 -0.78 6.56
CA TRP A 266 -1.00 -1.71 6.33
C TRP A 266 0.26 -1.30 7.11
N SER A 267 0.68 -0.03 7.00
CA SER A 267 1.83 0.51 7.76
C SER A 267 1.66 0.28 9.27
N ARG A 268 0.46 0.55 9.81
CA ARG A 268 0.12 0.33 11.23
C ARG A 268 0.20 -1.13 11.64
N LYS A 269 -0.38 -2.02 10.82
CA LYS A 269 -0.49 -3.46 11.09
C LYS A 269 0.89 -4.10 11.22
N TYR A 270 1.84 -3.67 10.42
CA TYR A 270 3.17 -4.28 10.34
C TYR A 270 4.29 -3.48 11.01
N SER A 271 3.96 -2.36 11.67
CA SER A 271 4.94 -1.47 12.30
C SER A 271 6.03 -1.02 11.30
N SER A 272 5.62 -0.62 10.11
CA SER A 272 6.53 -0.34 8.99
C SER A 272 6.41 1.10 8.51
N ASN A 273 7.51 1.64 8.02
CA ASN A 273 7.53 2.83 7.19
C ASN A 273 7.06 2.49 5.76
N LEU A 274 6.19 3.32 5.19
CA LEU A 274 5.67 3.13 3.84
C LEU A 274 5.70 4.48 3.09
N ILE A 275 6.44 4.52 1.98
CA ILE A 275 6.51 5.67 1.08
C ILE A 275 5.63 5.35 -0.14
N ALA A 276 4.38 5.81 -0.11
CA ALA A 276 3.37 5.48 -1.10
C ALA A 276 3.20 6.59 -2.15
N ALA A 277 3.74 6.33 -3.35
CA ALA A 277 3.64 7.20 -4.51
C ALA A 277 2.52 6.71 -5.44
N ASN A 278 1.53 7.56 -5.71
CA ASN A 278 0.31 7.21 -6.45
C ASN A 278 0.07 8.16 -7.63
N ASN A 279 -0.89 7.82 -8.47
CA ASN A 279 -1.27 8.68 -9.57
C ASN A 279 -1.92 9.99 -9.08
N GLY A 280 -1.88 11.05 -9.89
CA GLY A 280 -2.54 12.33 -9.62
C GLY A 280 -3.92 12.47 -10.27
N VAL A 281 -4.42 11.41 -10.92
CA VAL A 281 -5.63 11.42 -11.75
C VAL A 281 -6.91 11.38 -10.90
N SER A 282 -7.43 12.58 -10.66
CA SER A 282 -8.73 12.83 -9.99
C SER A 282 -8.93 12.08 -8.66
N PHE A 283 -10.15 12.10 -8.14
CA PHE A 283 -10.56 11.30 -6.98
C PHE A 283 -10.57 9.79 -7.24
N VAL A 284 -10.65 9.37 -8.51
CA VAL A 284 -10.74 7.94 -8.85
C VAL A 284 -9.40 7.26 -8.67
N LYS A 285 -8.30 7.92 -9.05
CA LYS A 285 -6.96 7.34 -9.06
C LYS A 285 -5.95 8.31 -8.49
N SER A 286 -6.03 8.45 -7.17
CA SER A 286 -5.10 9.24 -6.35
C SER A 286 -5.12 8.74 -4.91
N GLY A 287 -4.31 9.37 -4.06
CA GLY A 287 -4.19 9.00 -2.65
C GLY A 287 -2.88 8.30 -2.38
N GLY A 288 -1.95 9.01 -1.77
CA GLY A 288 -0.71 8.44 -1.27
C GLY A 288 -0.22 9.21 -0.07
N GLY A 289 0.93 8.80 0.45
CA GLY A 289 1.45 9.35 1.70
C GLY A 289 2.74 8.72 2.16
N ILE A 290 3.28 9.29 3.23
CA ILE A 290 4.44 8.82 3.96
C ILE A 290 3.95 8.47 5.36
N TYR A 291 4.04 7.18 5.69
CA TYR A 291 3.50 6.62 6.92
C TYR A 291 4.59 5.96 7.74
N SER A 292 4.55 6.12 9.07
CA SER A 292 5.42 5.40 10.02
C SER A 292 4.58 4.68 11.05
N SER A 293 4.50 3.35 10.99
CA SER A 293 3.64 2.55 11.89
C SER A 293 2.18 3.07 11.94
N GLY A 294 1.69 3.56 10.80
CA GLY A 294 0.38 4.15 10.60
C GLY A 294 0.27 5.65 10.92
N GLU A 295 1.26 6.25 11.58
CA GLU A 295 1.33 7.71 11.76
C GLU A 295 1.44 8.37 10.38
N VAL A 296 0.59 9.36 10.13
CA VAL A 296 0.56 10.07 8.85
C VAL A 296 1.50 11.25 8.96
N LEU A 297 2.65 11.17 8.29
CA LEU A 297 3.68 12.21 8.33
C LEU A 297 3.51 13.22 7.18
N ALA A 298 3.06 12.74 6.02
CA ALA A 298 2.60 13.55 4.90
C ALA A 298 1.61 12.74 4.07
N GLU A 299 0.60 13.39 3.52
CA GLU A 299 -0.39 12.71 2.69
C GLU A 299 -1.03 13.65 1.67
N PHE A 300 -1.58 13.07 0.60
CA PHE A 300 -2.42 13.82 -0.31
C PHE A 300 -3.47 12.92 -0.95
N PHE A 301 -4.71 13.39 -0.89
CA PHE A 301 -5.86 12.85 -1.62
C PHE A 301 -6.42 13.93 -2.53
N ASN A 302 -6.58 13.61 -3.81
CA ASN A 302 -7.20 14.53 -4.74
C ASN A 302 -8.72 14.31 -4.71
N SER A 303 -9.45 15.13 -3.95
CA SER A 303 -10.91 15.03 -3.89
C SER A 303 -11.63 15.56 -5.13
N THR A 304 -10.90 16.07 -6.14
CA THR A 304 -11.49 16.74 -7.31
C THR A 304 -11.56 15.82 -8.53
N GLY A 305 -12.43 16.17 -9.49
CA GLY A 305 -12.51 15.48 -10.78
C GLY A 305 -11.35 15.76 -11.75
N THR A 306 -10.42 16.64 -11.38
CA THR A 306 -9.31 17.11 -12.23
C THR A 306 -7.97 16.52 -11.79
N ASN A 307 -6.98 16.47 -12.68
CA ASN A 307 -5.64 15.97 -12.35
C ASN A 307 -4.89 16.96 -11.44
N VAL A 308 -4.27 16.45 -10.38
CA VAL A 308 -3.46 17.26 -9.46
C VAL A 308 -2.23 16.47 -9.03
N ASP A 309 -1.07 17.06 -9.31
CA ASP A 309 0.22 16.50 -8.93
C ASP A 309 0.75 17.17 -7.66
N ARG A 310 1.42 16.38 -6.80
CA ARG A 310 1.99 16.81 -5.53
C ARG A 310 3.22 15.97 -5.18
N THR A 311 4.26 16.60 -4.65
CA THR A 311 5.37 15.88 -4.00
C THR A 311 5.22 16.03 -2.50
N LEU A 312 5.19 14.90 -1.80
CA LEU A 312 5.10 14.83 -0.35
C LEU A 312 6.49 14.55 0.20
N ILE A 313 6.91 15.28 1.24
CA ILE A 313 8.23 15.11 1.85
C ILE A 313 8.06 15.02 3.36
N ALA A 314 8.69 14.02 3.98
CA ALA A 314 8.70 13.85 5.42
C ALA A 314 9.96 13.12 5.90
N SER A 315 10.31 13.32 7.17
CA SER A 315 11.36 12.56 7.84
C SER A 315 10.78 11.31 8.48
N LEU A 316 11.43 10.17 8.26
CA LEU A 316 11.07 8.85 8.78
C LEU A 316 12.17 8.34 9.71
N PRO A 317 11.81 7.70 10.84
CA PRO A 317 12.80 7.02 11.67
C PRO A 317 13.30 5.76 10.98
N LYS A 318 14.61 5.51 10.93
CA LYS A 318 15.19 4.26 10.39
C LYS A 318 14.77 3.02 11.17
N THR A 319 14.27 3.20 12.38
CA THR A 319 13.65 2.15 13.19
C THR A 319 12.25 2.61 13.55
N PRO A 320 11.23 2.25 12.74
CA PRO A 320 9.87 2.64 13.05
C PRO A 320 9.45 2.13 14.42
N PRO A 321 8.68 2.93 15.18
CA PRO A 321 8.21 2.51 16.48
C PRO A 321 7.37 1.24 16.31
N SER A 322 7.59 0.25 17.17
CA SER A 322 6.63 -0.85 17.25
C SER A 322 5.26 -0.25 17.56
N SER A 323 4.24 -0.57 16.75
CA SER A 323 2.87 -0.26 17.12
C SER A 323 2.59 -1.01 18.42
N MET A 324 2.65 -0.28 19.55
CA MET A 324 2.72 -0.87 20.89
C MET A 324 1.52 -1.79 21.15
N LYS A 325 1.82 -2.90 21.84
CA LYS A 325 0.97 -4.05 22.16
C LYS A 325 -0.49 -3.69 22.44
N PHE A 326 -1.39 -4.42 21.78
CA PHE A 326 -2.81 -4.51 22.11
C PHE A 326 -3.01 -4.44 23.62
N PRO A 327 -3.70 -3.41 24.17
CA PRO A 327 -4.31 -3.63 25.46
C PRO A 327 -5.26 -4.81 25.26
N VAL A 328 -4.98 -5.92 25.96
CA VAL A 328 -5.97 -6.97 26.15
C VAL A 328 -7.11 -6.26 26.87
N LEU A 329 -8.14 -5.84 26.13
CA LEU A 329 -9.43 -5.62 26.75
C LEU A 329 -9.77 -6.96 27.36
N ALA A 330 -9.76 -6.99 28.70
CA ALA A 330 -10.23 -8.14 29.45
C ALA A 330 -11.57 -8.54 28.84
N SER A 331 -11.59 -9.75 28.30
CA SER A 331 -12.81 -10.43 27.93
C SER A 331 -13.85 -10.25 29.03
N PRO A 332 -15.08 -9.86 28.72
CA PRO A 332 -16.18 -10.77 28.82
C PRO A 332 -16.18 -11.51 27.47
N LEU A 333 -15.67 -12.73 27.34
CA LEU A 333 -16.49 -13.91 27.59
C LEU A 333 -17.87 -13.52 28.14
N LEU A 334 -18.66 -12.83 27.32
CA LEU A 334 -20.05 -13.22 27.18
C LEU A 334 -19.96 -14.66 26.73
N SER A 335 -20.02 -15.56 27.72
CA SER A 335 -20.41 -16.94 27.51
C SER A 335 -21.63 -16.88 26.61
N TRP A 336 -21.42 -17.22 25.34
CA TRP A 336 -22.46 -17.72 24.46
C TRP A 336 -22.99 -18.97 25.17
N GLU A 337 -23.98 -18.77 26.02
CA GLU A 337 -24.93 -19.80 26.36
C GLU A 337 -26.21 -19.44 25.62
N SER A 338 -26.75 -20.44 24.94
CA SER A 338 -28.04 -20.43 24.28
C SER A 338 -29.17 -20.12 25.27
N GLY A 339 -29.37 -18.84 25.59
CA GLY A 339 -30.39 -18.33 26.50
C GLY A 339 -31.16 -17.17 25.87
N ALA A 340 -32.47 -17.24 25.94
CA ALA A 340 -33.42 -16.26 25.40
C ALA A 340 -33.14 -14.81 25.88
N PRO A 341 -33.48 -13.78 25.09
CA PRO A 341 -33.18 -12.39 25.44
C PRO A 341 -34.03 -11.91 26.63
N PRO A 342 -33.47 -11.09 27.55
CA PRO A 342 -34.27 -10.35 28.51
C PRO A 342 -35.01 -9.23 27.77
N THR A 343 -36.32 -9.19 27.99
CA THR A 343 -37.23 -8.14 27.55
C THR A 343 -37.00 -6.84 28.32
N SER A 344 -36.77 -5.73 27.61
CA SER A 344 -37.55 -4.47 27.71
C SER A 344 -36.82 -3.23 27.13
N HIS A 345 -37.40 -2.68 26.06
CA HIS A 345 -37.53 -1.28 25.60
C HIS A 345 -36.25 -0.40 25.49
N VAL A 346 -35.88 0.22 24.35
CA VAL A 346 -36.68 0.88 23.30
C VAL A 346 -36.08 0.62 21.91
N SER A 347 -36.98 0.31 20.99
CA SER A 347 -36.80 -0.01 19.57
C SER A 347 -36.43 1.19 18.70
N ALA A 348 -35.42 1.02 17.86
CA ALA A 348 -35.46 1.43 16.46
C ALA A 348 -35.12 0.18 15.61
N ASN A 349 -36.11 -0.28 14.84
CA ASN A 349 -36.04 -1.48 14.01
C ASN A 349 -34.90 -1.46 13.00
N GLY A 350 -34.13 -2.55 12.94
CA GLY A 350 -33.13 -2.75 11.91
C GLY A 350 -32.53 -4.15 11.82
N THR A 351 -33.18 -5.21 12.33
CA THR A 351 -32.76 -6.60 12.07
C THR A 351 -33.48 -7.13 10.85
N ALA A 352 -33.01 -6.78 9.66
CA ALA A 352 -33.44 -7.44 8.43
C ALA A 352 -32.50 -8.62 8.16
N ASN A 353 -32.81 -9.77 8.77
CA ASN A 353 -32.16 -11.04 8.40
C ASN A 353 -32.41 -11.27 6.90
N GLY A 354 -31.36 -11.14 6.08
CA GLY A 354 -31.39 -11.41 4.64
C GLY A 354 -31.21 -10.21 3.72
N THR A 355 -31.19 -8.96 4.20
CA THR A 355 -30.96 -7.80 3.30
C THR A 355 -29.55 -7.82 2.71
N VAL A 356 -29.46 -7.56 1.41
CA VAL A 356 -28.19 -7.45 0.68
C VAL A 356 -28.00 -6.00 0.25
N CYS A 357 -26.82 -5.44 0.51
CA CYS A 357 -26.43 -4.13 0.01
C CYS A 357 -25.39 -4.28 -1.09
N ARG A 358 -25.59 -3.53 -2.18
CA ARG A 358 -24.66 -3.41 -3.28
C ARG A 358 -24.16 -1.98 -3.36
N VAL A 359 -22.84 -1.79 -3.31
CA VAL A 359 -22.23 -0.50 -3.67
C VAL A 359 -22.15 -0.45 -5.19
N THR A 360 -22.91 0.45 -5.82
CA THR A 360 -22.94 0.52 -7.29
C THR A 360 -21.58 0.97 -7.83
N GLU A 361 -21.21 0.52 -9.03
CA GLU A 361 -19.96 0.93 -9.70
C GLU A 361 -18.67 0.63 -8.88
N SER A 362 -18.78 -0.20 -7.84
CA SER A 362 -17.65 -0.71 -7.06
C SER A 362 -17.29 -2.14 -7.46
N LEU A 363 -16.04 -2.52 -7.25
CA LEU A 363 -15.54 -3.89 -7.37
C LEU A 363 -15.94 -4.78 -6.18
N LEU A 364 -16.54 -4.20 -5.14
CA LEU A 364 -17.01 -4.94 -3.99
C LEU A 364 -18.19 -5.84 -4.36
N ALA A 365 -18.12 -7.08 -3.89
CA ALA A 365 -19.24 -8.00 -3.98
C ALA A 365 -20.41 -7.52 -3.11
N PRO A 366 -21.68 -7.83 -3.48
CA PRO A 366 -22.82 -7.55 -2.62
C PRO A 366 -22.64 -8.18 -1.24
N MET A 367 -22.97 -7.42 -0.19
CA MET A 367 -22.72 -7.81 1.20
C MET A 367 -24.03 -7.93 1.98
N ALA A 368 -24.06 -8.79 2.99
CA ALA A 368 -25.16 -8.77 3.94
C ALA A 368 -25.11 -7.44 4.69
N CYS A 369 -26.25 -6.79 4.91
CA CYS A 369 -26.24 -5.47 5.52
C CYS A 369 -27.42 -5.18 6.44
N SER A 370 -27.26 -4.15 7.28
CA SER A 370 -28.31 -3.54 8.09
C SER A 370 -28.19 -2.02 8.01
N VAL A 371 -29.34 -1.34 7.92
CA VAL A 371 -29.42 0.12 7.74
C VAL A 371 -29.83 0.76 9.06
N PHE A 372 -29.23 1.90 9.39
CA PHE A 372 -29.61 2.71 10.55
C PHE A 372 -29.48 4.21 10.25
N SER A 373 -30.17 5.03 11.05
CA SER A 373 -30.12 6.50 10.97
C SER A 373 -30.64 7.14 12.25
N GLY A 374 -30.48 8.46 12.37
CA GLY A 374 -30.96 9.23 13.50
C GLY A 374 -29.92 9.43 14.60
N VAL A 375 -30.20 10.37 15.51
CA VAL A 375 -29.36 10.71 16.65
C VAL A 375 -29.60 9.72 17.79
N GLY A 376 -28.56 9.38 18.55
CA GLY A 376 -28.63 8.48 19.70
C GLY A 376 -27.62 7.35 19.63
N ARG A 377 -27.77 6.36 20.52
CA ARG A 377 -26.95 5.15 20.51
C ARG A 377 -27.57 4.10 19.60
N HIS A 378 -26.74 3.49 18.76
CA HIS A 378 -27.10 2.46 17.80
C HIS A 378 -26.31 1.20 18.10
N LEU A 379 -27.04 0.10 18.30
CA LEU A 379 -26.48 -1.24 18.41
C LEU A 379 -26.97 -2.02 17.20
N VAL A 380 -26.09 -2.19 16.21
CA VAL A 380 -26.44 -2.79 14.91
C VAL A 380 -25.60 -4.02 14.69
N GLN A 381 -26.21 -5.10 14.21
CA GLN A 381 -25.54 -6.36 13.95
C GLN A 381 -25.97 -6.92 12.61
N VAL A 382 -25.03 -7.58 11.93
CA VAL A 382 -25.29 -8.27 10.67
C VAL A 382 -24.39 -9.50 10.57
N THR A 383 -24.94 -10.57 10.00
CA THR A 383 -24.18 -11.80 9.75
C THR A 383 -24.17 -12.08 8.25
N SER A 384 -22.99 -12.29 7.68
CA SER A 384 -22.85 -12.70 6.28
C SER A 384 -23.40 -14.12 6.08
N LYS A 385 -23.71 -14.49 4.83
CA LYS A 385 -24.12 -15.86 4.49
C LYS A 385 -23.09 -16.92 4.90
N SER A 386 -21.81 -16.53 4.93
CA SER A 386 -20.69 -17.40 5.31
C SER A 386 -20.35 -17.35 6.80
N GLY A 387 -21.19 -16.73 7.63
CA GLY A 387 -21.07 -16.75 9.09
C GLY A 387 -20.20 -15.67 9.72
N LEU A 388 -19.68 -14.69 8.96
CA LEU A 388 -19.00 -13.53 9.54
C LEU A 388 -20.04 -12.64 10.22
N HIS A 389 -19.97 -12.55 11.54
CA HIS A 389 -20.80 -11.68 12.35
C HIS A 389 -20.08 -10.35 12.57
N CYS A 390 -20.70 -9.24 12.19
CA CYS A 390 -20.21 -7.88 12.42
C CYS A 390 -21.17 -7.14 13.36
N SER A 391 -20.61 -6.43 14.35
CA SER A 391 -21.37 -5.64 15.31
C SER A 391 -20.84 -4.22 15.38
N LEU A 392 -21.75 -3.27 15.44
CA LEU A 392 -21.50 -1.84 15.61
C LEU A 392 -22.19 -1.35 16.89
N ASP A 393 -21.42 -0.76 17.80
CA ASP A 393 -21.92 0.09 18.87
C ASP A 393 -21.44 1.51 18.60
N ALA A 394 -22.36 2.40 18.26
CA ALA A 394 -22.03 3.76 17.88
C ALA A 394 -22.99 4.76 18.51
N ARG A 395 -22.49 5.95 18.82
CA ARG A 395 -23.32 7.10 19.22
C ARG A 395 -23.24 8.17 18.15
N VAL A 396 -24.38 8.50 17.58
CA VAL A 396 -24.51 9.55 16.58
C VAL A 396 -25.02 10.80 17.28
N SER A 397 -24.24 11.88 17.29
CA SER A 397 -24.62 13.16 17.90
C SER A 397 -25.31 14.11 16.92
N ARG A 398 -25.02 13.96 15.63
CA ARG A 398 -25.71 14.65 14.54
C ARG A 398 -25.96 13.65 13.43
N ALA A 399 -27.18 13.57 12.94
CA ALA A 399 -27.55 12.68 11.85
C ALA A 399 -28.16 13.48 10.70
N ASP A 400 -27.72 13.20 9.48
CA ASP A 400 -28.26 13.79 8.26
C ASP A 400 -28.31 12.79 7.09
N SER A 401 -27.92 11.54 7.36
CA SER A 401 -27.66 10.52 6.36
C SER A 401 -28.10 9.15 6.87
N LEU A 402 -28.29 8.23 5.93
CA LEU A 402 -28.46 6.81 6.19
C LEU A 402 -27.10 6.14 6.22
N PHE A 403 -26.93 5.21 7.17
CA PHE A 403 -25.70 4.43 7.33
C PHE A 403 -25.99 2.95 7.16
N VAL A 404 -25.01 2.25 6.62
CA VAL A 404 -25.05 0.80 6.41
C VAL A 404 -23.96 0.17 7.24
N LEU A 405 -24.30 -0.83 8.04
CA LEU A 405 -23.36 -1.83 8.55
C LEU A 405 -23.38 -3.03 7.59
N GLY A 406 -22.24 -3.40 7.03
CA GLY A 406 -22.09 -4.48 6.07
C GLY A 406 -21.13 -5.58 6.55
N ALA A 407 -21.46 -6.83 6.23
CA ALA A 407 -20.63 -8.02 6.42
C ALA A 407 -20.46 -8.79 5.09
N LEU A 408 -19.20 -9.03 4.72
CA LEU A 408 -18.85 -9.74 3.50
C LEU A 408 -17.73 -10.74 3.76
N VAL A 409 -17.87 -11.94 3.19
CA VAL A 409 -16.80 -12.92 3.05
C VAL A 409 -16.80 -13.33 1.58
N THR A 410 -15.68 -13.16 0.90
CA THR A 410 -15.62 -13.45 -0.53
C THR A 410 -14.21 -13.82 -0.98
N THR A 411 -14.14 -14.33 -2.21
CA THR A 411 -12.89 -14.65 -2.89
C THR A 411 -12.99 -14.13 -4.33
N GLY A 412 -12.19 -13.09 -4.61
CA GLY A 412 -12.10 -12.50 -5.94
C GLY A 412 -11.05 -13.21 -6.78
N HIS A 413 -11.37 -13.49 -8.04
CA HIS A 413 -10.41 -13.95 -9.04
C HIS A 413 -10.26 -12.84 -10.07
N PHE A 414 -9.03 -12.42 -10.32
CA PHE A 414 -8.72 -11.30 -11.19
C PHE A 414 -7.91 -11.81 -12.40
N PRO A 415 -8.24 -11.37 -13.63
CA PRO A 415 -7.57 -11.87 -14.83
C PRO A 415 -6.05 -11.69 -14.79
N GLY A 416 -5.33 -12.81 -14.84
CA GLY A 416 -3.87 -12.86 -14.82
C GLY A 416 -3.23 -12.66 -13.45
N THR A 417 -4.00 -12.46 -12.37
CA THR A 417 -3.46 -12.50 -11.01
C THR A 417 -3.26 -13.97 -10.61
N PRO A 418 -2.09 -14.37 -10.09
CA PRO A 418 -1.79 -15.78 -9.80
C PRO A 418 -2.64 -16.31 -8.65
N ASP A 419 -2.79 -15.50 -7.61
CA ASP A 419 -3.52 -15.86 -6.39
C ASP A 419 -4.92 -15.22 -6.38
N PRO A 420 -5.96 -15.97 -5.97
CA PRO A 420 -7.24 -15.37 -5.63
C PRO A 420 -7.13 -14.49 -4.39
N LEU A 421 -7.83 -13.35 -4.38
CA LEU A 421 -7.91 -12.47 -3.23
C LEU A 421 -9.08 -12.89 -2.34
N ALA A 422 -8.77 -13.58 -1.24
CA ALA A 422 -9.74 -13.99 -0.23
C ALA A 422 -9.78 -12.99 0.93
N TYR A 423 -10.97 -12.50 1.28
CA TYR A 423 -11.10 -11.54 2.37
C TYR A 423 -12.44 -11.59 3.09
N GLU A 424 -12.40 -11.12 4.34
CA GLU A 424 -13.52 -10.87 5.24
C GLU A 424 -13.61 -9.35 5.46
N LEU A 425 -14.82 -8.79 5.52
CA LEU A 425 -15.01 -7.35 5.68
C LEU A 425 -16.20 -7.07 6.59
N CYS A 426 -15.94 -6.33 7.66
CA CYS A 426 -16.95 -5.56 8.39
C CYS A 426 -16.79 -4.09 8.05
N SER A 427 -17.84 -3.41 7.64
CA SER A 427 -17.75 -1.98 7.29
C SER A 427 -18.99 -1.20 7.70
N VAL A 428 -18.80 0.07 8.07
CA VAL A 428 -19.86 1.03 8.27
C VAL A 428 -19.60 2.26 7.40
N PHE A 429 -20.60 2.64 6.61
CA PHE A 429 -20.44 3.74 5.64
C PHE A 429 -21.76 4.44 5.34
N ARG A 430 -21.66 5.69 4.88
CA ARG A 430 -22.79 6.49 4.41
C ARG A 430 -23.37 5.92 3.11
N CYS A 431 -24.70 5.85 3.04
CA CYS A 431 -25.43 5.41 1.85
C CYS A 431 -26.40 6.52 1.39
N VAL A 432 -26.12 7.13 0.24
CA VAL A 432 -26.82 8.33 -0.25
C VAL A 432 -28.09 8.04 -1.06
N ARG A 433 -28.24 6.80 -1.54
CA ARG A 433 -29.40 6.34 -2.30
C ARG A 433 -29.80 4.99 -1.74
N LEU A 434 -31.09 4.75 -1.57
CA LEU A 434 -31.67 3.42 -1.34
C LEU A 434 -32.58 3.14 -2.53
N ALA A 435 -32.04 2.58 -3.61
CA ALA A 435 -32.88 2.04 -4.68
C ALA A 435 -33.14 0.57 -4.39
N GLY A 436 -34.38 0.24 -4.04
CA GLY A 436 -34.81 -1.12 -3.73
C GLY A 436 -36.32 -1.14 -3.49
N ALA A 437 -37.10 -1.39 -4.54
CA ALA A 437 -38.48 -1.81 -4.36
C ALA A 437 -38.44 -3.25 -3.84
N ALA A 438 -39.13 -3.54 -2.74
CA ALA A 438 -39.48 -4.90 -2.39
C ALA A 438 -40.32 -5.48 -3.54
N SER A 439 -39.66 -6.14 -4.51
CA SER A 439 -40.39 -6.98 -5.45
C SER A 439 -40.92 -8.15 -4.63
N PRO A 440 -42.24 -8.39 -4.57
CA PRO A 440 -42.81 -9.50 -3.81
C PRO A 440 -42.33 -10.89 -4.29
N THR A 441 -41.53 -10.96 -5.35
CA THR A 441 -41.03 -12.19 -5.97
C THR A 441 -39.51 -12.39 -5.89
N ARG A 442 -38.71 -11.42 -5.39
CA ARG A 442 -37.26 -11.59 -5.19
C ARG A 442 -36.91 -11.50 -3.71
N SER A 443 -36.76 -12.68 -3.10
CA SER A 443 -36.06 -12.84 -1.83
C SER A 443 -34.58 -13.06 -2.12
N PRO A 444 -33.65 -12.28 -1.53
CA PRO A 444 -33.85 -11.20 -0.56
C PRO A 444 -33.99 -9.80 -1.17
N ALA A 445 -34.45 -8.83 -0.37
CA ALA A 445 -34.46 -7.42 -0.75
C ALA A 445 -33.02 -6.89 -0.92
N GLU A 446 -32.71 -6.41 -2.13
CA GLU A 446 -31.43 -5.81 -2.49
C GLU A 446 -31.53 -4.28 -2.41
N LEU A 447 -30.57 -3.66 -1.72
CA LEU A 447 -30.44 -2.21 -1.57
C LEU A 447 -29.21 -1.73 -2.33
N GLU A 448 -29.38 -0.75 -3.21
CA GLU A 448 -28.27 -0.13 -3.91
C GLU A 448 -27.83 1.15 -3.23
N CYS A 449 -26.57 1.20 -2.79
CA CYS A 449 -25.90 2.38 -2.27
C CYS A 449 -24.96 2.96 -3.33
N ALA A 450 -25.11 4.26 -3.64
CA ALA A 450 -24.19 4.90 -4.56
C ALA A 450 -22.81 5.13 -3.90
N PRO A 451 -21.70 4.97 -4.66
CA PRO A 451 -20.38 5.32 -4.18
C PRO A 451 -20.32 6.82 -3.90
N THR A 452 -19.64 7.22 -2.83
CA THR A 452 -19.47 8.64 -2.51
C THR A 452 -18.14 8.88 -1.83
N PHE A 453 -17.50 10.00 -2.17
CA PHE A 453 -16.37 10.53 -1.42
C PHE A 453 -16.79 11.55 -0.37
N GLU A 454 -18.08 11.88 -0.28
CA GLU A 454 -18.59 12.91 0.62
C GLU A 454 -19.10 12.29 1.93
N ALA A 455 -18.63 12.78 3.07
CA ALA A 455 -19.16 12.36 4.39
C ALA A 455 -20.58 12.85 4.67
N GLY A 456 -21.04 13.91 4.00
CA GLY A 456 -22.21 14.66 4.46
C GLY A 456 -21.90 15.39 5.78
N GLY A 457 -22.85 15.42 6.70
CA GLY A 457 -22.79 16.19 7.94
C GLY A 457 -22.95 15.37 9.22
N ALA A 458 -23.17 14.06 9.16
CA ALA A 458 -23.35 13.23 10.35
C ALA A 458 -22.09 13.22 11.23
N ILE A 459 -22.25 13.26 12.56
CA ILE A 459 -21.15 13.22 13.53
C ILE A 459 -21.33 12.01 14.43
N PHE A 460 -20.28 11.19 14.52
CA PHE A 460 -20.20 10.06 15.44
C PHE A 460 -19.38 10.51 16.65
N SER A 461 -19.95 10.38 17.85
CA SER A 461 -19.24 10.68 19.11
C SER A 461 -18.37 9.51 19.56
N ASP A 462 -18.83 8.30 19.31
CA ASP A 462 -18.12 7.06 19.60
C ASP A 462 -18.55 5.99 18.61
N LEU A 463 -17.61 5.09 18.29
CA LEU A 463 -17.77 3.99 17.37
C LEU A 463 -16.90 2.82 17.85
N GLU A 464 -17.54 1.67 18.01
CA GLU A 464 -16.90 0.38 18.21
C GLU A 464 -17.41 -0.57 17.12
N LEU A 465 -16.51 -0.99 16.23
CA LEU A 465 -16.80 -1.95 15.17
C LEU A 465 -16.05 -3.25 15.50
N THR A 466 -16.76 -4.37 15.56
CA THR A 466 -16.19 -5.69 15.83
C THR A 466 -16.67 -6.72 14.82
N GLY A 467 -15.88 -7.77 14.63
CA GLY A 467 -16.20 -8.87 13.73
C GLY A 467 -15.65 -10.21 14.21
N SER A 468 -16.37 -11.29 13.89
CA SER A 468 -15.95 -12.68 14.16
C SER A 468 -14.97 -13.19 13.09
N PHE A 469 -13.91 -12.43 12.83
CA PHE A 469 -12.93 -12.75 11.79
C PHE A 469 -12.22 -14.08 12.05
N SER A 470 -11.85 -14.76 10.97
CA SER A 470 -11.04 -15.97 11.04
C SER A 470 -9.71 -15.70 11.74
N SER A 471 -9.21 -16.67 12.51
CA SER A 471 -7.95 -16.52 13.26
C SER A 471 -6.72 -16.36 12.36
N SER A 472 -6.82 -16.80 11.10
CA SER A 472 -5.80 -16.62 10.07
C SER A 472 -5.90 -15.27 9.35
N SER A 473 -6.95 -14.49 9.57
CA SER A 473 -7.15 -13.20 8.91
C SER A 473 -6.20 -12.14 9.44
N ARG A 474 -5.57 -11.41 8.51
CA ARG A 474 -4.76 -10.23 8.83
C ARG A 474 -5.66 -9.00 8.74
N LEU A 475 -6.03 -8.48 9.91
CA LEU A 475 -6.96 -7.36 9.99
C LEU A 475 -6.27 -6.02 9.71
N LEU A 476 -6.80 -5.29 8.73
CA LEU A 476 -6.49 -3.90 8.41
C LEU A 476 -7.70 -3.04 8.81
N SER A 477 -7.58 -2.31 9.91
CA SER A 477 -8.62 -1.40 10.40
C SER A 477 -8.43 -0.01 9.80
N THR A 478 -9.50 0.51 9.21
CA THR A 478 -9.54 1.80 8.52
C THR A 478 -10.66 2.66 9.10
N ILE A 479 -10.39 3.94 9.25
CA ILE A 479 -11.40 4.94 9.62
C ILE A 479 -11.09 6.23 8.89
N ALA A 480 -12.13 6.84 8.34
CA ALA A 480 -12.04 8.09 7.64
C ALA A 480 -13.22 9.00 8.01
N VAL A 481 -12.94 10.30 7.95
CA VAL A 481 -13.86 11.40 8.24
C VAL A 481 -13.76 12.43 7.11
N ASN A 482 -14.62 13.44 7.13
CA ASN A 482 -14.71 14.43 6.04
C ASN A 482 -14.81 13.71 4.69
N ASP A 483 -14.20 14.23 3.64
CA ASP A 483 -14.31 13.63 2.31
C ASP A 483 -13.20 12.61 2.08
N ALA A 484 -13.30 11.46 2.77
CA ALA A 484 -12.33 10.35 2.78
C ALA A 484 -10.97 10.62 3.44
N GLN A 485 -10.88 11.61 4.33
CA GLN A 485 -9.66 11.90 5.08
C GLN A 485 -9.42 10.87 6.19
N ILE A 486 -8.25 10.24 6.20
CA ILE A 486 -7.86 9.28 7.24
C ILE A 486 -7.55 9.98 8.57
N LEU A 487 -7.85 9.31 9.68
CA LEU A 487 -7.47 9.80 11.01
C LEU A 487 -6.06 9.35 11.41
N GLN A 488 -5.40 10.16 12.23
CA GLN A 488 -4.16 9.75 12.89
C GLN A 488 -4.39 8.50 13.77
N PRO A 489 -3.40 7.59 13.92
CA PRO A 489 -3.53 6.38 14.75
C PRO A 489 -3.98 6.68 16.18
N SER A 490 -3.58 7.81 16.75
CA SER A 490 -3.93 8.21 18.11
C SER A 490 -5.42 8.46 18.32
N ALA A 491 -6.21 8.62 17.23
CA ALA A 491 -7.64 8.86 17.29
C ALA A 491 -8.47 7.58 17.53
N PHE A 492 -7.89 6.39 17.35
CA PHE A 492 -8.61 5.13 17.50
C PHE A 492 -7.68 3.97 17.85
N ASN A 493 -8.21 3.02 18.61
CA ASN A 493 -7.48 1.80 18.98
C ASN A 493 -7.97 0.61 18.16
N THR A 494 -7.04 -0.24 17.74
CA THR A 494 -7.36 -1.53 17.14
C THR A 494 -7.25 -2.64 18.17
N THR A 495 -8.12 -3.64 18.07
CA THR A 495 -8.15 -4.83 18.93
C THR A 495 -8.04 -6.08 18.05
N ARG A 496 -7.96 -7.28 18.66
CA ARG A 496 -7.77 -8.54 17.92
C ARG A 496 -8.88 -8.83 16.89
N GLY A 497 -10.08 -8.27 17.07
CA GLY A 497 -11.22 -8.48 16.17
C GLY A 497 -12.07 -7.23 15.96
N GLY A 498 -11.51 -6.05 16.26
CA GLY A 498 -12.31 -4.84 16.30
C GLY A 498 -11.48 -3.56 16.25
N MET A 499 -12.18 -2.45 16.28
CA MET A 499 -11.61 -1.13 16.51
C MET A 499 -12.57 -0.28 17.33
N VAL A 500 -12.00 0.65 18.08
CA VAL A 500 -12.72 1.55 18.98
C VAL A 500 -12.20 2.96 18.79
N ALA A 501 -13.09 3.89 18.47
CA ALA A 501 -12.83 5.33 18.41
C ALA A 501 -13.83 6.03 19.35
N LYS A 502 -13.34 6.75 20.37
CA LYS A 502 -14.19 7.40 21.39
C LYS A 502 -13.82 8.87 21.53
N GLY A 503 -14.79 9.75 21.29
CA GLY A 503 -14.61 11.20 21.34
C GLY A 503 -13.49 11.68 20.41
N GLY A 504 -12.83 12.76 20.79
CA GLY A 504 -11.62 13.24 20.11
C GLY A 504 -11.87 13.63 18.65
N GLU A 505 -10.93 13.27 17.78
CA GLU A 505 -10.97 13.63 16.35
C GLU A 505 -12.20 13.10 15.63
N LEU A 506 -12.70 11.90 15.97
CA LEU A 506 -13.93 11.36 15.35
C LEU A 506 -15.13 12.32 15.53
N SER A 507 -15.27 12.90 16.72
CA SER A 507 -16.39 13.78 17.07
C SER A 507 -16.29 15.20 16.50
N LYS A 508 -15.14 15.57 15.93
CA LYS A 508 -14.90 16.91 15.38
C LYS A 508 -15.23 17.01 13.89
N HIS A 509 -15.32 15.88 13.21
CA HIS A 509 -15.41 15.81 11.76
C HIS A 509 -16.61 14.98 11.32
N PRO A 510 -17.30 15.35 10.22
CA PRO A 510 -18.25 14.48 9.55
C PRO A 510 -17.74 13.05 9.37
N PHE A 511 -18.53 12.07 9.78
CA PHE A 511 -18.17 10.66 9.64
C PHE A 511 -18.33 10.21 8.18
N TYR A 512 -17.29 9.60 7.63
CA TYR A 512 -17.30 9.09 6.26
C TYR A 512 -17.53 7.58 6.25
N SER A 513 -16.56 6.83 6.76
CA SER A 513 -16.60 5.38 6.82
C SER A 513 -15.61 4.80 7.83
N ALA A 514 -15.87 3.57 8.24
CA ALA A 514 -14.93 2.75 8.97
C ALA A 514 -15.02 1.30 8.49
N GLY A 515 -13.91 0.59 8.42
CA GLY A 515 -13.89 -0.80 7.99
C GLY A 515 -12.79 -1.62 8.67
N ILE A 516 -13.01 -2.93 8.75
CA ILE A 516 -12.00 -3.92 9.11
C ILE A 516 -11.92 -4.91 7.96
N LEU A 517 -10.83 -4.85 7.20
CA LEU A 517 -10.53 -5.77 6.12
C LEU A 517 -9.64 -6.89 6.65
N GLY A 518 -10.17 -8.11 6.74
CA GLY A 518 -9.43 -9.32 7.08
C GLY A 518 -8.92 -10.02 5.83
N LEU A 519 -7.63 -9.90 5.53
CA LEU A 519 -7.01 -10.59 4.40
C LEU A 519 -6.67 -12.03 4.79
N LEU A 520 -7.23 -13.00 4.06
CA LEU A 520 -7.02 -14.43 4.28
C LEU A 520 -5.81 -14.94 3.48
N PRO A 521 -5.07 -15.94 3.99
CA PRO A 521 -4.09 -16.68 3.19
C PRO A 521 -4.75 -17.41 2.02
N SER A 522 -4.12 -17.40 0.84
CA SER A 522 -4.58 -18.14 -0.34
C SER A 522 -4.67 -19.66 -0.09
N ASP A 523 -3.78 -20.23 0.73
CA ASP A 523 -3.76 -21.67 1.06
C ASP A 523 -4.97 -22.16 1.89
N ASN A 524 -5.67 -21.26 2.59
CA ASN A 524 -6.84 -21.62 3.42
C ASN A 524 -8.15 -21.76 2.63
N LEU A 525 -8.12 -21.57 1.31
CA LEU A 525 -9.32 -21.65 0.48
C LEU A 525 -9.97 -23.04 0.42
N GLN A 526 -9.24 -24.10 0.75
CA GLN A 526 -9.81 -25.46 0.79
C GLN A 526 -10.44 -25.86 2.13
N THR A 527 -10.08 -25.22 3.25
CA THR A 527 -10.54 -25.63 4.59
C THR A 527 -11.81 -24.91 5.02
N THR A 528 -11.99 -23.65 4.62
CA THR A 528 -13.20 -22.87 4.97
C THR A 528 -14.40 -23.27 4.10
N MET A 529 -14.19 -23.70 2.86
CA MET A 529 -15.27 -24.20 1.98
C MET A 529 -15.67 -25.66 2.22
N ARG A 530 -14.94 -26.40 3.07
CA ARG A 530 -15.29 -27.79 3.45
C ARG A 530 -16.13 -27.89 4.73
N LYS A 531 -16.54 -26.77 5.31
CA LYS A 531 -17.41 -26.71 6.51
C LYS A 531 -18.72 -25.94 6.28
N THR A 532 -19.23 -25.94 5.06
CA THR A 532 -20.60 -25.53 4.74
C THR A 532 -21.28 -26.59 3.91
#